data_AF-A0A3N4ACV3-F1
#
_entry.id   AF-A0A3N4ACV3-F1
#
_cell.length_a   1.000
_cell.length_b   1.000
_cell.length_c   1.000
_cell.angle_alpha   90.00
_cell.angle_beta   90.00
_cell.angle_gamma   90.00
#
_symmetry.space_group_name_H-M   'P 1'
#
loop_
_entity.id
_entity.type
_entity.pdbx_description
1 polymer ?
#
loop_
_entity_poly.entity_id
_entity_poly.type
_entity_poly.pdbx_seq_one_letter_code
_entity_poly.pdbx_strand_id
1 'polypeptide(L)'
;MFVTYRTTENKKASRINPNLQVWPVVELVIQKAICLITFQARGKGDDDRLTRSMLVGDPSEFETVLRGQDEDLFVHSIHLLTPAEMNGTESWKVERLLNVSHVSWDENGEKEYGFSYEVEGFYCYQDVPREFMESTKVERLIYHESRDIHPELFDSN
;
A
#
# COMPACT_ATOMS: atom_id res chain seq x y z
N MET A 1 0.22 1.12 13.94
CA MET A 1 0.21 1.50 15.38
C MET A 1 1.06 2.74 15.57
N PHE A 2 0.67 3.70 16.41
CA PHE A 2 1.55 4.82 16.74
C PHE A 2 2.38 4.51 17.98
N VAL A 3 3.68 4.76 17.90
CA VAL A 3 4.62 4.59 19.02
C VAL A 3 5.14 5.96 19.45
N THR A 4 5.08 6.21 20.75
CA THR A 4 5.64 7.40 21.38
C THR A 4 6.93 7.04 22.10
N TYR A 5 7.92 7.92 22.00
CA TYR A 5 9.20 7.74 22.68
C TYR A 5 9.31 8.70 23.85
N ARG A 6 9.68 8.20 25.03
CA ARG A 6 9.89 9.06 26.21
C ARG A 6 10.88 10.20 25.96
N THR A 7 11.86 10.00 25.08
CA THR A 7 12.85 11.01 24.68
C THR A 7 12.25 12.17 23.89
N THR A 8 11.13 11.95 23.20
CA THR A 8 10.45 12.98 22.40
C THR A 8 9.27 13.63 23.13
N GLU A 9 8.99 13.21 24.38
CA GLU A 9 7.94 13.81 25.21
C GLU A 9 8.23 15.30 25.45
N ASN A 10 7.25 16.16 25.17
CA ASN A 10 7.34 17.58 25.49
C ASN A 10 7.10 17.80 26.98
N LYS A 11 8.18 17.66 27.77
CA LYS A 11 8.15 17.86 29.23
C LYS A 11 7.70 19.26 29.65
N LYS A 12 7.76 20.27 28.77
CA LYS A 12 7.30 21.63 29.08
C LYS A 12 5.77 21.73 29.11
N ALA A 13 5.04 20.78 28.53
CA ALA A 13 3.57 20.73 28.60
C ALA A 13 3.05 20.67 30.04
N SER A 14 3.82 20.06 30.94
CA SER A 14 3.55 20.02 32.39
C SER A 14 3.42 21.40 33.05
N ARG A 15 4.03 22.45 32.46
CA ARG A 15 3.92 23.84 32.94
C ARG A 15 2.55 24.46 32.67
N ILE A 16 1.82 23.92 31.69
CA ILE A 16 0.46 24.34 31.34
C ILE A 16 -0.53 23.54 32.18
N ASN A 17 -0.34 22.22 32.23
CA ASN A 17 -1.13 21.32 33.07
C ASN A 17 -0.23 20.15 33.52
N PRO A 18 -0.02 19.94 34.83
CA PRO A 18 0.85 18.87 35.35
C PRO A 18 0.44 17.45 34.94
N ASN A 19 -0.84 17.24 34.58
CA ASN A 19 -1.38 15.95 34.15
C ASN A 19 -1.33 15.74 32.63
N LEU A 20 -0.84 16.74 31.87
CA LEU A 20 -0.79 16.69 30.41
C LEU A 20 0.52 16.09 29.94
N GLN A 21 0.43 14.97 29.23
CA GLN A 21 1.55 14.39 28.48
C GLN A 21 1.33 14.65 26.99
N VAL A 22 2.36 15.19 26.32
CA VAL A 22 2.29 15.57 24.90
C VAL A 22 3.50 15.00 24.18
N TRP A 23 3.23 14.29 23.09
CA TRP A 23 4.23 13.88 22.12
C TRP A 23 4.01 14.66 20.82
N PRO A 24 4.89 15.62 20.48
CA PRO A 24 4.79 16.39 19.24
C PRO A 24 5.16 15.55 18.01
N VAL A 25 5.82 14.41 18.21
CA VAL A 25 6.20 13.47 17.17
C VAL A 25 5.85 12.05 17.63
N VAL A 26 5.31 11.27 16.70
CA VAL A 26 4.95 9.87 16.88
C VAL A 26 5.53 9.09 15.71
N GLU A 27 5.99 7.87 15.98
CA GLU A 27 6.32 6.94 14.91
C GLU A 27 5.06 6.22 14.48
N LEU A 28 4.85 6.10 13.17
CA LEU A 28 3.82 5.26 12.60
C LEU A 28 4.45 3.91 12.22
N VAL A 29 4.18 2.88 13.03
CA VAL A 29 4.61 1.51 12.75
C VAL A 29 3.59 0.88 11.79
N ILE A 30 4.01 0.72 10.55
CA ILE A 30 3.27 0.01 9.49
C ILE A 30 4.06 -1.25 9.14
N GLN A 31 3.50 -2.41 9.46
CA GLN A 31 4.08 -3.73 9.16
C GLN A 31 3.37 -4.39 7.97
N LYS A 32 2.83 -3.57 7.07
CA LYS A 32 2.07 -4.01 5.90
C LYS A 32 2.60 -3.32 4.66
N ALA A 33 2.42 -3.96 3.51
CA ALA A 33 2.72 -3.36 2.23
C ALA A 33 1.73 -2.21 1.94
N ILE A 34 2.19 -1.21 1.19
CA ILE A 34 1.36 -0.09 0.73
C ILE A 34 1.49 0.00 -0.79
N CYS A 35 0.37 0.09 -1.50
CA CYS A 35 0.38 0.36 -2.93
C CYS A 35 0.56 1.86 -3.17
N LEU A 36 1.64 2.24 -3.87
CA LEU A 36 1.84 3.58 -4.42
C LEU A 36 1.33 3.57 -5.86
N ILE A 37 0.21 4.25 -6.07
CA ILE A 37 -0.44 4.37 -7.37
C ILE A 37 -0.08 5.74 -7.95
N THR A 38 0.53 5.75 -9.13
CA THR A 38 0.66 6.95 -9.95
C THR A 38 -0.43 6.94 -10.99
N PHE A 39 -1.18 8.04 -11.09
CA PHE A 39 -2.31 8.17 -11.99
C PHE A 39 -2.33 9.56 -12.62
N GLN A 40 -2.91 9.69 -13.79
CA GLN A 40 -3.28 10.98 -14.36
C GLN A 40 -4.74 11.24 -14.04
N ALA A 41 -5.03 12.42 -13.51
CA ALA A 41 -6.41 12.84 -13.32
C ALA A 41 -6.65 14.29 -13.74
N ARG A 42 -7.84 14.56 -14.28
CA ARG A 42 -8.37 15.92 -14.41
C ARG A 42 -9.17 16.24 -13.15
N GLY A 43 -8.59 17.06 -12.28
CA GLY A 43 -9.30 17.56 -11.10
C GLY A 43 -10.41 18.52 -11.47
N LYS A 44 -11.37 18.72 -10.56
CA LYS A 44 -12.40 19.74 -10.73
C LYS A 44 -11.75 21.13 -10.74
N GLY A 45 -11.73 21.77 -11.91
CA GLY A 45 -11.10 23.07 -12.12
C GLY A 45 -9.68 23.00 -12.68
N ASP A 46 -9.18 21.81 -13.03
CA ASP A 46 -7.96 21.66 -13.80
C ASP A 46 -8.28 21.74 -15.29
N ASP A 47 -7.56 22.57 -16.04
CA ASP A 47 -7.67 22.64 -17.50
C ASP A 47 -7.07 21.38 -18.17
N ASP A 48 -6.00 20.84 -17.55
CA ASP A 48 -5.22 19.71 -18.05
C ASP A 48 -5.22 18.51 -17.08
N ARG A 49 -4.87 17.33 -17.61
CA ARG A 49 -4.61 16.14 -16.77
C ARG A 49 -3.29 16.32 -16.03
N LEU A 50 -3.32 16.14 -14.70
CA LEU A 50 -2.13 16.20 -13.86
C LEU A 50 -1.73 14.80 -13.37
N THR A 51 -0.43 14.51 -13.41
CA THR A 51 0.13 13.33 -12.76
C THR A 51 0.09 13.51 -11.25
N ARG A 52 -0.56 12.57 -10.57
CA ARG A 52 -0.76 12.55 -9.12
C ARG A 52 -0.34 11.18 -8.58
N SER A 53 -0.19 11.10 -7.26
CA SER A 53 0.15 9.85 -6.59
C SER A 53 -0.70 9.66 -5.34
N MET A 54 -1.06 8.41 -5.06
CA MET A 54 -1.85 8.00 -3.90
C MET A 54 -1.17 6.81 -3.22
N LEU A 55 -1.18 6.82 -1.88
CA LEU A 55 -0.78 5.70 -1.05
C LEU A 55 -2.03 4.99 -0.56
N VAL A 56 -2.15 3.70 -0.88
CA VAL A 56 -3.30 2.86 -0.53
C VAL A 56 -2.82 1.69 0.31
N GLY A 57 -3.19 1.69 1.59
CA GLY A 57 -2.77 0.67 2.56
C GLY A 57 -3.72 -0.52 2.68
N ASP A 58 -4.97 -0.39 2.21
CA ASP A 58 -5.96 -1.45 2.19
C ASP A 58 -6.14 -1.98 0.76
N PRO A 59 -5.86 -3.26 0.49
CA PRO A 59 -6.04 -3.85 -0.84
C PRO A 59 -7.48 -3.81 -1.39
N SER A 60 -8.49 -3.68 -0.52
CA SER A 60 -9.89 -3.50 -0.92
C SER A 60 -10.15 -2.08 -1.47
N GLU A 61 -9.53 -1.07 -0.85
CA GLU A 61 -9.52 0.30 -1.37
C GLU A 61 -8.72 0.37 -2.67
N PHE A 62 -7.62 -0.37 -2.76
CA PHE A 62 -6.82 -0.49 -3.97
C PHE A 62 -7.65 -1.03 -5.14
N GLU A 63 -8.42 -2.10 -4.93
CA GLU A 63 -9.36 -2.61 -5.93
C GLU A 63 -10.41 -1.57 -6.33
N THR A 64 -10.90 -0.79 -5.36
CA THR A 64 -11.87 0.29 -5.63
C THR A 64 -11.27 1.36 -6.55
N VAL A 65 -10.02 1.76 -6.31
CA VAL A 65 -9.31 2.71 -7.18
C VAL A 65 -9.15 2.15 -8.58
N LEU A 66 -8.75 0.87 -8.72
CA LEU A 66 -8.58 0.23 -10.03
C LEU A 66 -9.87 0.16 -10.84
N ARG A 67 -11.01 -0.12 -10.17
CA ARG A 67 -12.33 -0.19 -10.79
C ARG A 67 -12.93 1.19 -11.12
N GLY A 68 -12.45 2.23 -10.44
CA GLY A 68 -12.91 3.61 -10.62
C GLY A 68 -12.22 4.38 -11.74
N GLN A 69 -11.41 3.71 -12.57
CA GLN A 69 -10.75 4.35 -13.71
C GLN A 69 -11.75 4.72 -14.80
N ASP A 70 -11.57 5.89 -15.38
CA ASP A 70 -12.36 6.43 -16.47
C ASP A 70 -11.51 7.34 -17.36
N GLU A 71 -12.14 8.12 -18.25
CA GLU A 71 -11.43 9.05 -19.13
C GLU A 71 -10.70 10.16 -18.35
N ASP A 72 -11.19 10.56 -17.18
CA ASP A 72 -10.63 11.65 -16.39
C ASP A 72 -9.73 11.15 -15.24
N LEU A 73 -9.67 9.84 -14.97
CA LEU A 73 -8.78 9.21 -14.00
C LEU A 73 -8.22 7.89 -14.55
N PHE A 74 -6.92 7.87 -14.84
CA PHE A 74 -6.25 6.69 -15.40
C PHE A 74 -4.98 6.34 -14.63
N VAL A 75 -4.83 5.08 -14.24
CA VAL A 75 -3.65 4.58 -13.52
C VAL A 75 -2.50 4.36 -14.50
N HIS A 76 -1.37 5.01 -14.24
CA HIS A 76 -0.18 4.95 -15.07
C HIS A 76 0.80 3.86 -14.63
N SER A 77 1.06 3.77 -13.33
CA SER A 77 1.99 2.79 -12.78
C SER A 77 1.69 2.51 -11.32
N ILE A 78 1.98 1.28 -10.89
CA ILE A 78 1.76 0.86 -9.51
C ILE A 78 3.06 0.28 -8.96
N HIS A 79 3.44 0.76 -7.79
CA HIS A 79 4.57 0.25 -7.03
C HIS A 79 4.10 -0.26 -5.67
N LEU A 80 4.82 -1.21 -5.11
CA LEU A 80 4.63 -1.71 -3.77
C LEU A 80 5.72 -1.13 -2.87
N LEU A 81 5.29 -0.54 -1.77
CA LEU A 81 6.16 -0.14 -0.67
C LEU A 81 6.13 -1.26 0.36
N THR A 82 7.28 -1.87 0.62
CA THR A 82 7.41 -2.95 1.60
C THR A 82 8.31 -2.52 2.77
N PRO A 83 7.87 -2.72 4.02
CA PRO A 83 8.71 -2.46 5.18
C PRO A 83 9.84 -3.50 5.31
N ALA A 84 10.87 -3.13 6.07
CA ALA A 84 12.06 -3.95 6.34
C ALA A 84 11.70 -5.37 6.83
N GLU A 85 10.72 -5.48 7.72
CA GLU A 85 10.28 -6.74 8.31
C GLU A 85 9.65 -7.69 7.28
N MET A 86 9.03 -7.15 6.23
CA MET A 86 8.38 -7.92 5.17
C MET A 86 9.36 -8.29 4.06
N ASN A 87 10.26 -7.37 3.70
CA ASN A 87 11.17 -7.57 2.58
C ASN A 87 12.51 -8.21 2.99
N GLY A 88 12.74 -8.41 4.28
CA GLY A 88 13.95 -9.04 4.83
C GLY A 88 15.20 -8.17 4.73
N THR A 89 15.06 -6.86 4.55
CA THR A 89 16.17 -5.91 4.47
C THR A 89 16.13 -4.88 5.60
N GLU A 90 17.05 -3.91 5.60
CA GLU A 90 17.17 -2.90 6.67
C GLU A 90 16.30 -1.65 6.44
N SER A 91 15.65 -1.53 5.28
CA SER A 91 14.90 -0.34 4.92
C SER A 91 13.62 -0.66 4.15
N TRP A 92 12.77 0.35 4.01
CA TRP A 92 11.68 0.31 3.05
C TRP A 92 12.23 0.10 1.64
N LYS A 93 11.50 -0.69 0.84
CA LYS A 93 11.73 -0.82 -0.59
C LYS A 93 10.53 -0.30 -1.37
N VAL A 94 10.80 0.14 -2.59
CA VAL A 94 9.79 0.52 -3.58
C VAL A 94 10.07 -0.33 -4.81
N GLU A 95 9.13 -1.22 -5.13
CA GLU A 95 9.28 -2.21 -6.20
C GLU A 95 8.08 -2.15 -7.14
N ARG A 96 8.27 -2.40 -8.44
CA ARG A 96 7.16 -2.39 -9.40
C ARG A 96 6.21 -3.56 -9.11
N LEU A 97 4.92 -3.27 -8.99
CA LEU A 97 3.91 -4.26 -8.64
C LEU A 97 3.40 -4.97 -9.90
N LEU A 98 3.50 -6.30 -9.90
CA LEU A 98 3.05 -7.15 -11.01
C LEU A 98 1.68 -7.76 -10.74
N ASN A 99 1.47 -8.30 -9.54
CA ASN A 99 0.21 -8.95 -9.17
C ASN A 99 -0.22 -8.59 -7.76
N VAL A 100 -1.53 -8.49 -7.56
CA VAL A 100 -2.16 -8.54 -6.24
C VAL A 100 -3.23 -9.63 -6.27
N SER A 101 -3.19 -10.54 -5.31
CA SER A 101 -4.22 -11.57 -5.17
C SER A 101 -4.72 -11.65 -3.74
N HIS A 102 -6.02 -11.88 -3.60
CA HIS A 102 -6.62 -12.34 -2.36
C HIS A 102 -6.28 -13.81 -2.16
N VAL A 103 -5.77 -14.14 -0.99
CA VAL A 103 -5.36 -15.50 -0.61
C VAL A 103 -6.11 -15.95 0.63
N SER A 104 -6.18 -17.26 0.82
CA SER A 104 -6.69 -17.87 2.04
C SER A 104 -5.70 -18.88 2.63
N TRP A 105 -5.83 -19.14 3.93
CA TRP A 105 -5.19 -20.27 4.61
C TRP A 105 -6.17 -20.90 5.60
N ASP A 106 -5.81 -22.08 6.11
CA ASP A 106 -6.54 -22.73 7.20
C ASP A 106 -5.74 -22.54 8.49
N GLU A 107 -6.40 -21.98 9.50
CA GLU A 107 -5.87 -21.84 10.84
C GLU A 107 -6.84 -22.49 11.82
N ASN A 108 -6.41 -23.60 12.43
CA ASN A 108 -7.20 -24.36 13.40
C ASN A 108 -8.58 -24.84 12.86
N GLY A 109 -8.69 -25.11 11.55
CA GLY A 109 -9.93 -25.53 10.89
C GLY A 109 -10.85 -24.39 10.49
N GLU A 110 -10.43 -23.13 10.67
CA GLU A 110 -11.12 -21.94 10.19
C GLU A 110 -10.38 -21.36 8.98
N LYS A 111 -11.15 -20.90 7.97
CA LYS A 111 -10.59 -20.32 6.75
C LYS A 111 -10.35 -18.83 6.96
N GLU A 112 -9.09 -18.45 6.94
CA GLU A 112 -8.63 -17.08 7.08
C GLU A 112 -8.22 -16.47 5.74
N TYR A 113 -8.06 -15.14 5.70
CA TYR A 113 -7.85 -14.39 4.46
C TYR A 113 -6.78 -13.32 4.58
N GLY A 114 -6.11 -13.07 3.46
CA GLY A 114 -5.08 -12.06 3.32
C GLY A 114 -4.78 -11.77 1.86
N PHE A 115 -3.60 -11.23 1.61
CA PHE A 115 -3.17 -10.75 0.32
C PHE A 115 -1.74 -11.19 0.01
N SER A 116 -1.52 -11.41 -1.29
CA SER A 116 -0.19 -11.66 -1.86
C SER A 116 0.11 -10.63 -2.92
N TYR A 117 1.38 -10.24 -2.97
CA TYR A 117 1.90 -9.21 -3.86
C TYR A 117 3.12 -9.75 -4.58
N GLU A 118 3.04 -9.89 -5.90
CA GLU A 118 4.20 -10.24 -6.72
C GLU A 118 4.78 -8.97 -7.31
N VAL A 119 6.10 -8.81 -7.21
CA VAL A 119 6.83 -7.66 -7.72
C VAL A 119 7.88 -8.08 -8.75
N GLU A 120 8.42 -7.11 -9.47
CA GLU A 120 9.53 -7.35 -10.40
C GLU A 120 10.73 -8.01 -9.69
N GLY A 121 11.39 -8.96 -10.37
CA GLY A 121 12.48 -9.74 -9.79
C GLY A 121 12.05 -11.03 -9.08
N PHE A 122 10.82 -11.50 -9.30
CA PHE A 122 10.27 -12.77 -8.80
C PHE A 122 10.10 -12.85 -7.27
N TYR A 123 10.05 -11.70 -6.59
CA TYR A 123 9.71 -11.66 -5.17
C TYR A 123 8.20 -11.66 -4.98
N CYS A 124 7.74 -12.40 -3.96
CA CYS A 124 6.34 -12.43 -3.54
C CYS A 124 6.28 -12.13 -2.05
N TYR A 125 5.51 -11.11 -1.68
CA TYR A 125 5.25 -10.72 -0.31
C TYR A 125 3.82 -11.08 0.05
N GLN A 126 3.59 -11.44 1.31
CA GLN A 126 2.25 -11.75 1.81
C GLN A 126 2.06 -11.09 3.17
N ASP A 127 0.84 -10.65 3.46
CA ASP A 127 0.43 -10.22 4.81
C ASP A 127 -0.24 -11.37 5.58
N VAL A 128 0.29 -12.58 5.37
CA VAL A 128 -0.13 -13.84 6.00
C VAL A 128 0.88 -14.20 7.10
N PRO A 129 0.46 -14.79 8.23
CA PRO A 129 1.39 -15.27 9.23
C PRO A 129 2.40 -16.26 8.64
N ARG A 130 3.66 -16.15 9.09
CA ARG A 130 4.80 -16.81 8.44
C ARG A 130 4.66 -18.33 8.37
N GLU A 131 4.04 -18.93 9.37
CA GLU A 131 3.74 -20.35 9.47
C GLU A 131 2.75 -20.86 8.42
N PHE A 132 1.94 -19.97 7.82
CA PHE A 132 0.92 -20.32 6.84
C PHE A 132 1.26 -19.87 5.41
N MET A 133 2.33 -19.10 5.19
CA MET A 133 2.67 -18.58 3.86
C MET A 133 2.75 -19.67 2.78
N GLU A 134 3.35 -20.82 3.10
CA GLU A 134 3.48 -21.95 2.17
C GLU A 134 2.17 -22.70 1.90
N SER A 135 1.18 -22.60 2.80
CA SER A 135 -0.13 -23.26 2.65
C SER A 135 -1.20 -22.37 2.02
N THR A 136 -0.84 -21.12 1.72
CA THR A 136 -1.77 -20.15 1.11
C THR A 136 -2.30 -20.64 -0.23
N LYS A 137 -3.58 -20.35 -0.47
CA LYS A 137 -4.25 -20.59 -1.76
C LYS A 137 -4.74 -19.28 -2.34
N VAL A 138 -4.47 -19.06 -3.62
CA VAL A 138 -5.02 -17.91 -4.34
C VAL A 138 -6.52 -18.14 -4.53
N GLU A 139 -7.33 -17.24 -3.96
CA GLU A 139 -8.78 -17.26 -4.11
C GLU A 139 -9.22 -16.41 -5.30
N ARG A 140 -8.56 -15.27 -5.51
CA ARG A 140 -8.95 -14.29 -6.52
C ARG A 140 -7.79 -13.35 -6.87
N LEU A 141 -7.56 -13.16 -8.16
CA LEU A 141 -6.69 -12.11 -8.68
C LEU A 141 -7.41 -10.76 -8.59
N ILE A 142 -6.76 -9.77 -7.99
CA ILE A 142 -7.26 -8.39 -7.86
C ILE A 142 -6.66 -7.51 -8.95
N TYR A 143 -5.36 -7.66 -9.18
CA TYR A 143 -4.61 -6.90 -10.16
C TYR A 143 -3.57 -7.78 -10.82
N HIS A 144 -3.42 -7.61 -12.12
CA HIS A 144 -2.29 -8.11 -12.89
C HIS A 144 -1.84 -7.00 -13.83
N GLU A 145 -0.55 -6.71 -13.81
CA GLU A 145 0.05 -5.77 -14.74
C GLU A 145 0.05 -6.37 -16.15
N SER A 146 -0.98 -6.05 -16.93
CA SER A 146 -0.94 -6.25 -18.37
C SER A 146 -0.06 -5.18 -18.98
N ARG A 147 1.01 -5.58 -19.68
CA ARG A 147 1.89 -4.66 -20.42
C ARG A 147 1.17 -3.89 -21.53
N ASP A 148 -0.09 -4.21 -21.81
CA ASP A 148 -0.98 -3.53 -22.76
C ASP A 148 -1.68 -2.31 -22.15
N ILE A 149 -0.91 -1.44 -21.49
CA ILE A 149 -1.35 -0.05 -21.27
C ILE A 149 -1.34 0.58 -22.67
N HIS A 150 -2.51 0.67 -23.31
CA HIS A 150 -2.65 1.16 -24.69
C HIS A 150 -1.89 2.49 -24.88
N PRO A 151 -0.82 2.53 -25.71
CA PRO A 151 -0.02 3.74 -25.94
C PRO A 151 -0.83 4.90 -26.54
N GLU A 152 -2.00 4.60 -27.13
CA GLU A 152 -2.76 5.55 -27.92
C GLU A 152 -3.58 6.57 -27.10
N LEU A 153 -3.61 6.45 -25.77
CA LEU A 153 -4.14 7.51 -24.88
C LEU A 153 -3.07 8.52 -24.43
N PHE A 154 -1.80 8.29 -24.76
CA PHE A 154 -0.69 9.17 -24.37
C PHE A 154 -0.37 10.25 -25.41
N ASP A 155 -0.92 10.13 -26.63
CA ASP A 155 -0.75 11.10 -27.71
C ASP A 155 -2.12 11.67 -28.13
N SER A 156 -2.63 12.62 -27.37
CA SER A 156 -3.63 13.56 -27.87
C SER A 156 -3.29 14.93 -27.29
N ASN A 157 -2.56 15.70 -28.10
CA ASN A 157 -2.35 17.14 -27.95
C ASN A 157 -3.67 17.90 -27.80
#